data_AF-A0A7Z9UC32-F1
#
_entry.id   AF-A0A7Z9UC32-F1
#
_cell.length_a   1.000
_cell.length_b   1.000
_cell.length_c   1.000
_cell.angle_alpha   90.00
_cell.angle_beta   90.00
_cell.angle_gamma   90.00
#
_symmetry.space_group_name_H-M   'P 1'
#
loop_
_entity.id
_entity.type
_entity.pdbx_description
1 polymer ?
#
loop_
_entity_poly.entity_id
_entity_poly.type
_entity_poly.pdbx_seq_one_letter_code
_entity_poly.pdbx_strand_id
1 'polypeptide(L)'
;MKKFFLILILSLFPSAAWAESLSPEDLTEGGYILYFRHAEADVGKDCKDPSKPDWWKSSDPNLTRQLSPTGRRQARVIGQAFHQLEIPVGTFLCSEFRRTQDTAGLMNLGDPRPESDLTPLTAYGELSERLLPRLQNQPAEGTNTVLVAHGHVLPIFETLNEGEAMVFKPGEEKPLGTIPYTVWEKAAGKLVFEPQFSEDRFLLKDGTLTIVSRRGVGQVKITPTNGKWPIIKTLRFEYPDGRGMKRLEGLRLKTDSPNAYNSLPRPVKDSAVEVNLPPKLLLSAPVLDIHWVDFYR
;
A
#
# COMPACT_ATOMS: atom_id res chain seq x y z
N MET A 1 -17.62 -67.54 24.65
CA MET A 1 -18.12 -66.35 23.93
C MET A 1 -17.44 -65.11 24.51
N LYS A 2 -16.39 -64.58 23.86
CA LYS A 2 -15.75 -63.31 24.28
C LYS A 2 -16.27 -62.19 23.37
N LYS A 3 -17.02 -61.24 23.94
CA LYS A 3 -17.48 -60.03 23.24
C LYS A 3 -16.31 -59.05 23.17
N PHE A 4 -15.85 -58.72 21.96
CA PHE A 4 -14.93 -57.61 21.75
C PHE A 4 -15.74 -56.31 21.72
N PHE A 5 -15.40 -55.38 22.61
CA PHE A 5 -15.94 -54.02 22.60
C PHE A 5 -14.98 -53.17 21.76
N LEU A 6 -15.44 -52.70 20.60
CA LEU A 6 -14.68 -51.78 19.76
C LEU A 6 -14.87 -50.37 20.35
N ILE A 7 -13.84 -49.84 21.00
CA ILE A 7 -13.81 -48.44 21.44
C ILE A 7 -13.44 -47.60 20.21
N LEU A 8 -14.44 -46.89 19.66
CA LEU A 8 -14.24 -45.88 18.63
C LEU A 8 -13.67 -44.63 19.31
N ILE A 9 -12.36 -44.43 19.23
CA ILE A 9 -11.72 -43.18 19.66
C ILE A 9 -12.03 -42.13 18.59
N LEU A 10 -13.03 -41.29 18.86
CA LEU A 10 -13.29 -40.09 18.08
C LEU A 10 -12.22 -39.05 18.46
N SER A 11 -11.14 -38.98 17.68
CA SER A 11 -10.13 -37.95 17.80
C SER A 11 -10.72 -36.60 17.39
N LEU A 12 -11.14 -35.81 18.39
CA LEU A 12 -11.38 -34.38 18.26
C LEU A 12 -10.04 -33.69 18.00
N PHE A 13 -9.63 -33.61 16.73
CA PHE A 13 -8.62 -32.65 16.34
C PHE A 13 -9.25 -31.26 16.44
N PRO A 14 -8.67 -30.31 17.20
CA PRO A 14 -9.07 -28.92 17.06
C PRO A 14 -8.76 -28.53 15.62
N SER A 15 -9.80 -28.32 14.82
CA SER A 15 -9.64 -27.64 13.54
C SER A 15 -9.14 -26.25 13.91
N ALA A 16 -7.85 -26.00 13.73
CA ALA A 16 -7.39 -24.63 13.58
C ALA A 16 -8.31 -24.05 12.49
N ALA A 17 -9.16 -23.09 12.86
CA ALA A 17 -9.91 -22.35 11.88
C ALA A 17 -8.85 -21.50 11.16
N TRP A 18 -8.35 -22.01 10.04
CA TRP A 18 -7.53 -21.22 9.15
C TRP A 18 -8.45 -20.08 8.72
N ALA A 19 -8.14 -18.87 9.15
CA ALA A 19 -8.86 -17.70 8.71
C ALA A 19 -8.85 -17.74 7.17
N GLU A 20 -10.00 -17.57 6.52
CA GLU A 20 -10.08 -17.64 5.07
C GLU A 20 -9.11 -16.59 4.49
N SER A 21 -8.33 -16.98 3.48
CA SER A 21 -7.46 -16.03 2.79
C SER A 21 -8.34 -15.08 2.00
N LEU A 22 -8.47 -13.84 2.48
CA LEU A 22 -9.24 -12.81 1.81
C LEU A 22 -8.43 -12.20 0.67
N SER A 23 -9.15 -11.59 -0.27
CA SER A 23 -8.59 -10.80 -1.35
C SER A 23 -8.97 -9.32 -1.19
N PRO A 24 -8.13 -8.38 -1.66
CA PRO A 24 -8.49 -6.98 -1.71
C PRO A 24 -9.82 -6.69 -2.43
N GLU A 25 -10.17 -7.50 -3.43
CA GLU A 25 -11.42 -7.39 -4.18
C GLU A 25 -12.67 -7.58 -3.30
N ASP A 26 -12.57 -8.31 -2.19
CA ASP A 26 -13.68 -8.54 -1.25
C ASP A 26 -14.09 -7.27 -0.47
N LEU A 27 -13.28 -6.21 -0.58
CA LEU A 27 -13.40 -4.98 0.21
C LEU A 27 -14.09 -3.83 -0.54
N THR A 28 -14.39 -4.01 -1.83
CA THR A 28 -14.88 -2.95 -2.73
C THR A 28 -16.27 -2.43 -2.34
N GLU A 29 -17.12 -3.29 -1.78
CA GLU A 29 -18.45 -2.91 -1.28
C GLU A 29 -18.42 -2.17 0.07
N GLY A 30 -17.25 -2.08 0.72
CA GLY A 30 -17.12 -1.46 2.03
C GLY A 30 -17.71 -2.27 3.19
N GLY A 31 -17.82 -1.64 4.36
CA GLY A 31 -18.39 -2.25 5.57
C GLY A 31 -17.42 -3.12 6.36
N TYR A 32 -16.11 -2.99 6.12
CA TYR A 32 -15.07 -3.70 6.87
C TYR A 32 -14.17 -2.76 7.67
N ILE A 33 -13.51 -3.34 8.67
CA ILE A 33 -12.44 -2.70 9.42
C ILE A 33 -11.15 -3.46 9.12
N LEU A 34 -10.17 -2.76 8.56
CA LEU A 34 -8.87 -3.29 8.18
C LEU A 34 -7.82 -2.83 9.16
N TYR A 35 -7.26 -3.77 9.90
CA TYR A 35 -6.14 -3.55 10.78
C TYR A 35 -4.84 -3.96 10.08
N PHE A 36 -4.00 -2.99 9.75
CA PHE A 36 -2.67 -3.23 9.20
C PHE A 36 -1.63 -3.22 10.31
N ARG A 37 -0.76 -4.23 10.31
CA ARG A 37 0.57 -4.03 10.88
C ARG A 37 1.36 -3.14 9.92
N HIS A 38 2.09 -2.15 10.46
CA HIS A 38 2.94 -1.28 9.65
C HIS A 38 3.84 -2.06 8.69
N ALA A 39 4.25 -1.40 7.60
CA ALA A 39 5.20 -1.96 6.65
C ALA A 39 6.60 -2.13 7.28
N GLU A 40 7.50 -2.80 6.58
CA GLU A 40 8.82 -3.16 7.11
C GLU A 40 9.58 -1.96 7.71
N ALA A 41 10.04 -2.11 8.95
CA ALA A 41 10.65 -1.02 9.72
C ALA A 41 11.91 -1.49 10.47
N ASP A 42 13.03 -1.56 9.74
CA ASP A 42 14.33 -2.02 10.23
C ASP A 42 15.39 -0.92 10.36
N VAL A 43 15.06 0.33 9.98
CA VAL A 43 16.01 1.45 10.03
C VAL A 43 16.00 2.08 11.42
N GLY A 44 17.13 1.99 12.13
CA GLY A 44 17.30 2.61 13.45
C GLY A 44 16.86 1.71 14.61
N LYS A 45 16.60 2.32 15.77
CA LYS A 45 16.17 1.59 16.98
C LYS A 45 15.23 2.42 17.84
N ASP A 46 14.35 1.71 18.55
CA ASP A 46 13.46 2.30 19.53
C ASP A 46 14.25 2.57 20.84
N CYS A 47 14.40 3.83 21.25
CA CYS A 47 15.32 4.19 22.34
C CYS A 47 14.85 3.77 23.73
N LYS A 48 13.56 3.48 23.92
CA LYS A 48 12.92 2.98 25.18
C LYS A 48 13.36 3.72 26.46
N ASP A 49 13.81 4.96 26.32
CA ASP A 49 14.35 5.80 27.38
C ASP A 49 13.21 6.64 27.95
N PRO A 50 12.80 6.43 29.21
CA PRO A 50 11.68 7.15 29.82
C PRO A 50 11.96 8.65 29.99
N SER A 51 13.22 9.10 29.91
CA SER A 51 13.58 10.52 29.96
C SER A 51 13.32 11.26 28.64
N LYS A 52 13.02 10.54 27.56
CA LYS A 52 12.74 11.11 26.24
C LYS A 52 11.24 11.02 25.94
N PRO A 53 10.43 12.03 26.29
CA PRO A 53 9.01 12.01 25.96
C PRO A 53 8.81 11.97 24.44
N ASP A 54 7.72 11.35 24.00
CA ASP A 54 7.28 11.31 22.59
C ASP A 54 8.33 10.75 21.60
N TRP A 55 9.34 9.99 22.06
CA TRP A 55 10.42 9.49 21.21
C TRP A 55 9.91 8.68 20.00
N TRP A 56 8.77 7.99 20.15
CA TRP A 56 8.14 7.18 19.11
C TRP A 56 7.62 7.99 17.92
N LYS A 57 7.33 9.28 18.13
CA LYS A 57 6.88 10.23 17.10
C LYS A 57 8.05 10.81 16.30
N SER A 58 9.28 10.61 16.77
CA SER A 58 10.45 11.26 16.21
C SER A 58 10.76 10.85 14.77
N SER A 59 11.35 11.77 14.01
CA SER A 59 11.95 11.49 12.71
C SER A 59 13.38 10.97 12.82
N ASP A 60 13.95 10.95 14.03
CA ASP A 60 15.34 10.55 14.27
C ASP A 60 15.45 9.03 14.39
N PRO A 61 16.18 8.34 13.49
CA PRO A 61 16.38 6.89 13.55
C PRO A 61 17.17 6.45 14.80
N ASN A 62 17.82 7.36 15.54
CA ASN A 62 18.43 7.06 16.83
C ASN A 62 17.42 6.97 17.98
N LEU A 63 16.20 7.49 17.76
CA LEU A 63 15.13 7.54 18.76
C LEU A 63 14.02 6.52 18.49
N THR A 64 13.60 6.35 17.23
CA THR A 64 12.56 5.39 16.85
C THR A 64 12.88 4.70 15.53
N ARG A 65 12.47 3.45 15.39
CA ARG A 65 12.55 2.73 14.12
C ARG A 65 11.73 3.41 13.04
N GLN A 66 12.31 3.50 11.85
CA GLN A 66 11.74 4.07 10.63
C GLN A 66 11.50 2.98 9.59
N LEU A 67 10.69 3.27 8.57
CA LEU A 67 10.50 2.37 7.45
C LEU A 67 11.80 2.13 6.68
N SER A 68 12.02 0.88 6.30
CA SER A 68 13.07 0.52 5.34
C SER A 68 12.69 0.98 3.93
N PRO A 69 13.63 1.03 2.97
CA PRO A 69 13.28 1.20 1.56
C PRO A 69 12.22 0.17 1.08
N THR A 70 12.31 -1.07 1.53
CA THR A 70 11.32 -2.12 1.27
C THR A 70 9.97 -1.77 1.88
N GLY A 71 9.92 -1.34 3.14
CA GLY A 71 8.68 -0.95 3.82
C GLY A 71 7.99 0.25 3.16
N ARG A 72 8.77 1.25 2.72
CA ARG A 72 8.24 2.39 1.94
C ARG A 72 7.64 1.93 0.61
N ARG A 73 8.24 0.92 -0.03
CA ARG A 73 7.69 0.30 -1.24
C ARG A 73 6.41 -0.47 -0.92
N GLN A 74 6.41 -1.29 0.13
CA GLN A 74 5.23 -2.07 0.55
C GLN A 74 4.01 -1.17 0.80
N ALA A 75 4.18 -0.08 1.55
CA ALA A 75 3.11 0.87 1.84
C ALA A 75 2.48 1.47 0.58
N ARG A 76 3.31 1.87 -0.40
CA ARG A 76 2.82 2.39 -1.68
C ARG A 76 2.11 1.33 -2.52
N VAL A 77 2.63 0.10 -2.54
CA VAL A 77 2.00 -1.03 -3.23
C VAL A 77 0.62 -1.32 -2.67
N ILE A 78 0.48 -1.35 -1.34
CA ILE A 78 -0.82 -1.50 -0.69
C ILE A 78 -1.75 -0.36 -1.11
N GLY A 79 -1.30 0.89 -0.99
CA GLY A 79 -2.06 2.05 -1.43
C GLY A 79 -2.53 1.97 -2.88
N GLN A 80 -1.64 1.56 -3.77
CA GLN A 80 -1.93 1.37 -5.18
C GLN A 80 -3.01 0.30 -5.43
N ALA A 81 -3.02 -0.80 -4.66
CA ALA A 81 -4.08 -1.81 -4.76
C ALA A 81 -5.45 -1.23 -4.40
N PHE A 82 -5.55 -0.41 -3.34
CA PHE A 82 -6.79 0.31 -3.01
C PHE A 82 -7.27 1.19 -4.15
N HIS A 83 -6.37 1.99 -4.73
CA HIS A 83 -6.72 2.88 -5.84
C HIS A 83 -7.14 2.13 -7.11
N GLN A 84 -6.47 1.01 -7.43
CA GLN A 84 -6.79 0.23 -8.64
C GLN A 84 -8.12 -0.52 -8.54
N LEU A 85 -8.45 -1.00 -7.34
CA LEU A 85 -9.70 -1.71 -7.06
C LEU A 85 -10.83 -0.77 -6.62
N GLU A 86 -10.55 0.54 -6.55
CA GLU A 86 -11.49 1.55 -6.09
C GLU A 86 -12.07 1.23 -4.70
N ILE A 87 -11.25 0.62 -3.82
CA ILE A 87 -11.66 0.25 -2.46
C ILE A 87 -11.96 1.53 -1.66
N PRO A 88 -13.21 1.74 -1.22
CA PRO A 88 -13.60 2.98 -0.57
C PRO A 88 -13.07 3.03 0.87
N VAL A 89 -12.49 4.16 1.26
CA VAL A 89 -11.97 4.40 2.62
C VAL A 89 -12.66 5.62 3.21
N GLY A 90 -13.28 5.45 4.38
CA GLY A 90 -13.94 6.51 5.13
C GLY A 90 -13.08 6.99 6.29
N THR A 91 -12.94 6.13 7.31
CA THR A 91 -12.08 6.42 8.46
C THR A 91 -10.68 5.88 8.22
N PHE A 92 -9.66 6.75 8.33
CA PHE A 92 -8.26 6.37 8.17
C PHE A 92 -7.42 6.86 9.36
N LEU A 93 -6.96 5.92 10.18
CA LEU A 93 -6.26 6.20 11.44
C LEU A 93 -4.92 5.46 11.47
N CYS A 94 -3.97 6.02 12.20
CA CYS A 94 -2.68 5.37 12.43
C CYS A 94 -2.20 5.56 13.86
N SER A 95 -1.33 4.66 14.32
CA SER A 95 -0.57 4.91 15.55
C SER A 95 0.33 6.13 15.38
N GLU A 96 0.60 6.81 16.50
CA GLU A 96 1.51 7.95 16.56
C GLU A 96 2.97 7.58 16.28
N PHE A 97 3.34 6.30 16.21
CA PHE A 97 4.70 5.91 15.81
C PHE A 97 5.05 6.43 14.42
N ARG A 98 6.30 6.85 14.22
CA ARG A 98 6.68 7.41 12.92
C ARG A 98 6.53 6.41 11.78
N ARG A 99 6.91 5.14 11.97
CA ARG A 99 6.75 4.08 10.96
C ARG A 99 5.29 3.80 10.56
N THR A 100 4.32 3.96 11.48
CA THR A 100 2.90 3.78 11.17
C THR A 100 2.34 4.98 10.43
N GLN A 101 2.73 6.20 10.82
CA GLN A 101 2.41 7.43 10.10
C GLN A 101 2.99 7.41 8.68
N ASP A 102 4.25 7.02 8.51
CA ASP A 102 4.88 6.90 7.20
C ASP A 102 4.23 5.80 6.36
N THR A 103 3.85 4.66 6.95
CA THR A 103 3.12 3.60 6.24
C THR A 103 1.80 4.15 5.71
N ALA A 104 1.00 4.75 6.60
CA ALA A 104 -0.32 5.27 6.26
C ALA A 104 -0.24 6.41 5.21
N GLY A 105 0.70 7.35 5.39
CA GLY A 105 0.91 8.45 4.45
C GLY A 105 1.33 7.96 3.06
N LEU A 106 2.18 6.93 2.98
CA LEU A 106 2.61 6.33 1.71
C LEU A 106 1.52 5.48 1.04
N MET A 107 0.56 4.95 1.79
CA MET A 107 -0.64 4.31 1.19
C MET A 107 -1.52 5.33 0.46
N ASN A 108 -1.46 6.62 0.83
CA ASN A 108 -2.16 7.71 0.13
C ASN A 108 -3.67 7.46 -0.04
N LEU A 109 -4.35 7.01 1.02
CA LEU A 109 -5.79 6.70 1.02
C LEU A 109 -6.65 7.87 1.52
N GLY A 110 -6.07 9.06 1.60
CA GLY A 110 -6.57 10.22 2.35
C GLY A 110 -5.59 10.64 3.43
N ASP A 111 -5.99 11.58 4.29
CA ASP A 111 -5.16 12.08 5.38
C ASP A 111 -5.30 11.15 6.62
N PRO A 112 -4.28 10.36 6.97
CA PRO A 112 -4.36 9.52 8.16
C PRO A 112 -4.30 10.38 9.42
N ARG A 113 -5.20 10.14 10.35
CA ARG A 113 -5.19 10.81 11.67
C ARG A 113 -4.43 9.96 12.70
N PRO A 114 -3.37 10.49 13.34
CA PRO A 114 -2.72 9.80 14.45
C PRO A 114 -3.65 9.66 15.64
N GLU A 115 -3.73 8.47 16.22
CA GLU A 115 -4.60 8.14 17.35
C GLU A 115 -3.81 7.39 18.42
N SER A 116 -3.89 7.87 19.66
CA SER A 116 -3.17 7.28 20.79
C SER A 116 -3.65 5.87 21.12
N ASP A 117 -4.90 5.53 20.81
CA ASP A 117 -5.48 4.20 21.04
C ASP A 117 -4.81 3.10 20.18
N LEU A 118 -4.12 3.49 19.11
CA LEU A 118 -3.36 2.58 18.25
C LEU A 118 -1.88 2.48 18.67
N THR A 119 -1.45 3.20 19.70
CA THR A 119 -0.04 3.36 20.10
C THR A 119 0.30 2.49 21.33
N PRO A 120 1.07 1.39 21.17
CA PRO A 120 1.44 0.53 22.30
C PRO A 120 2.64 1.09 23.07
N LEU A 121 2.39 1.97 24.05
CA LEU A 121 3.44 2.63 24.85
C LEU A 121 3.82 1.91 26.15
N THR A 122 3.00 0.97 26.62
CA THR A 122 3.26 0.22 27.87
C THR A 122 3.47 -1.26 27.58
N ALA A 123 4.38 -1.91 28.31
CA ALA A 123 4.54 -3.36 28.26
C ALA A 123 3.28 -4.04 28.82
N TYR A 124 2.55 -4.77 27.96
CA TYR A 124 1.51 -5.74 28.32
C TYR A 124 0.41 -5.25 29.29
N GLY A 125 -0.17 -4.07 29.05
CA GLY A 125 -1.45 -3.64 29.65
C GLY A 125 -2.58 -3.63 28.61
N GLU A 126 -3.84 -3.49 29.04
CA GLU A 126 -5.05 -3.62 28.20
C GLU A 126 -5.16 -2.57 27.08
N LEU A 127 -4.49 -2.86 25.98
CA LEU A 127 -4.71 -2.21 24.70
C LEU A 127 -5.99 -2.75 24.01
N SER A 128 -6.49 -3.91 24.48
CA SER A 128 -7.83 -4.46 24.21
C SER A 128 -8.92 -3.42 24.39
N GLU A 129 -9.09 -2.89 25.60
CA GLU A 129 -10.19 -1.94 25.90
C GLU A 129 -10.15 -0.67 25.05
N ARG A 130 -8.96 -0.22 24.63
CA ARG A 130 -8.80 0.98 23.81
C ARG A 130 -9.08 0.74 22.33
N LEU A 131 -8.68 -0.43 21.83
CA LEU A 131 -8.89 -0.78 20.42
C LEU A 131 -10.30 -1.32 20.15
N LEU A 132 -10.93 -1.97 21.14
CA LEU A 132 -12.27 -2.54 21.02
C LEU A 132 -13.29 -1.54 20.45
N PRO A 133 -13.40 -0.28 20.93
CA PRO A 133 -14.27 0.72 20.32
C PRO A 133 -13.98 0.95 18.83
N ARG A 134 -12.71 0.87 18.41
CA ARG A 134 -12.31 1.05 17.00
C ARG A 134 -12.73 -0.14 16.13
N LEU A 135 -12.75 -1.36 16.69
CA LEU A 135 -13.25 -2.56 16.01
C LEU A 135 -14.79 -2.68 16.07
N GLN A 136 -15.45 -2.00 17.00
CA GLN A 136 -16.91 -1.97 17.12
C GLN A 136 -17.58 -0.89 16.28
N ASN A 137 -16.88 0.22 16.01
CA ASN A 137 -17.44 1.33 15.24
C ASN A 137 -17.76 0.92 13.81
N GLN A 138 -19.03 1.05 13.44
CA GLN A 138 -19.48 0.80 12.08
C GLN A 138 -18.88 1.85 11.13
N PRO A 139 -18.21 1.43 10.03
CA PRO A 139 -17.80 2.34 8.98
C PRO A 139 -18.99 3.10 8.40
N ALA A 140 -18.73 4.28 7.84
CA ALA A 140 -19.76 4.97 7.05
C ALA A 140 -20.21 4.06 5.90
N GLU A 141 -21.49 4.17 5.53
CA GLU A 141 -22.11 3.34 4.50
C GLU A 141 -21.27 3.30 3.21
N GLY A 142 -21.00 2.10 2.71
CA GLY A 142 -20.19 1.89 1.50
C GLY A 142 -18.71 2.21 1.64
N THR A 143 -18.17 2.36 2.86
CA THR A 143 -16.74 2.62 3.09
C THR A 143 -16.10 1.61 4.03
N ASN A 144 -14.77 1.53 4.00
CA ASN A 144 -13.99 0.78 4.96
C ASN A 144 -13.33 1.71 5.99
N THR A 145 -13.09 1.18 7.19
CA THR A 145 -12.19 1.80 8.17
C THR A 145 -10.80 1.17 8.02
N VAL A 146 -9.75 1.98 7.91
CA VAL A 146 -8.36 1.53 7.83
C VAL A 146 -7.61 2.01 9.08
N LEU A 147 -6.98 1.07 9.79
CA LEU A 147 -6.19 1.29 10.99
C LEU A 147 -4.77 0.80 10.72
N VAL A 148 -3.75 1.66 10.87
CA VAL A 148 -2.34 1.28 10.69
C VAL A 148 -1.59 1.33 12.01
N ALA A 149 -1.19 0.17 12.51
CA ALA A 149 -0.64 0.02 13.86
C ALA A 149 0.43 -1.09 13.93
N HIS A 150 0.48 -1.88 15.01
CA HIS A 150 1.59 -2.80 15.32
C HIS A 150 1.10 -4.23 15.57
N GLY A 151 2.01 -5.21 15.54
CA GLY A 151 1.67 -6.60 15.89
C GLY A 151 1.39 -6.80 17.39
N HIS A 152 2.05 -6.05 18.26
CA HIS A 152 1.93 -6.22 19.71
C HIS A 152 0.80 -5.37 20.33
N VAL A 153 -0.24 -5.06 19.53
CA VAL A 153 -1.38 -4.28 20.02
C VAL A 153 -2.38 -5.19 20.75
N LEU A 154 -2.67 -6.35 20.17
CA LEU A 154 -3.42 -7.46 20.77
C LEU A 154 -2.70 -8.76 20.41
N PRO A 155 -2.83 -9.83 21.22
CA PRO A 155 -2.21 -11.11 20.91
C PRO A 155 -2.53 -11.63 19.50
N ILE A 156 -3.76 -11.38 19.01
CA ILE A 156 -4.17 -11.80 17.66
C ILE A 156 -3.39 -11.09 16.54
N PHE A 157 -2.85 -9.90 16.77
CA PHE A 157 -2.07 -9.17 15.76
C PHE A 157 -0.60 -9.57 15.74
N GLU A 158 -0.11 -10.31 16.73
CA GLU A 158 1.28 -10.79 16.74
C GLU A 158 1.54 -11.77 15.59
N THR A 159 0.48 -12.41 15.08
CA THR A 159 0.55 -13.30 13.92
C THR A 159 0.67 -12.55 12.60
N LEU A 160 0.44 -11.23 12.57
CA LEU A 160 0.55 -10.44 11.35
C LEU A 160 2.01 -10.18 10.99
N ASN A 161 2.34 -10.42 9.73
CA ASN A 161 3.57 -9.96 9.13
C ASN A 161 3.52 -8.44 8.88
N GLU A 162 4.68 -7.82 8.69
CA GLU A 162 4.74 -6.39 8.33
C GLU A 162 4.11 -6.16 6.94
N GLY A 163 3.23 -5.17 6.83
CA GLY A 163 2.44 -4.92 5.62
C GLY A 163 1.27 -5.90 5.40
N GLU A 164 0.94 -6.75 6.37
CA GLU A 164 -0.25 -7.61 6.35
C GLU A 164 -1.46 -6.92 7.00
N ALA A 165 -2.65 -7.19 6.45
CA ALA A 165 -3.92 -6.73 6.99
C ALA A 165 -4.70 -7.88 7.64
N MET A 166 -5.38 -7.59 8.74
CA MET A 166 -6.44 -8.41 9.31
C MET A 166 -7.78 -7.69 9.09
N VAL A 167 -8.81 -8.43 8.66
CA VAL A 167 -10.11 -7.87 8.28
C VAL A 167 -11.18 -8.32 9.27
N PHE A 168 -11.99 -7.37 9.72
CA PHE A 168 -13.08 -7.59 10.67
C PHE A 168 -14.41 -7.10 10.11
N LYS A 169 -15.51 -7.73 10.55
CA LYS A 169 -16.81 -7.08 10.56
C LYS A 169 -16.94 -6.18 11.79
N PRO A 170 -17.67 -5.05 11.69
CA PRO A 170 -17.89 -4.18 12.84
C PRO A 170 -18.56 -4.94 13.98
N GLY A 171 -17.98 -4.82 15.18
CA GLY A 171 -18.50 -5.47 16.38
C GLY A 171 -18.04 -6.92 16.58
N GLU A 172 -17.31 -7.50 15.64
CA GLU A 172 -16.77 -8.85 15.77
C GLU A 172 -15.32 -8.82 16.28
N GLU A 173 -15.04 -9.59 17.32
CA GLU A 173 -13.66 -9.78 17.82
C GLU A 173 -12.86 -10.79 17.01
N LYS A 174 -13.56 -11.70 16.33
CA LYS A 174 -12.95 -12.69 15.45
C LYS A 174 -12.78 -12.06 14.06
N PRO A 175 -11.57 -12.11 13.47
CA PRO A 175 -11.39 -11.63 12.11
C PRO A 175 -12.06 -12.57 11.11
N LEU A 176 -12.51 -11.99 10.00
CA LEU A 176 -12.94 -12.74 8.82
C LEU A 176 -11.75 -13.48 8.18
N GLY A 177 -10.58 -12.83 8.16
CA GLY A 177 -9.42 -13.30 7.43
C GLY A 177 -8.23 -12.35 7.56
N THR A 178 -7.12 -12.74 6.94
CA THR A 178 -5.99 -11.85 6.68
C THR A 178 -5.75 -11.69 5.18
N ILE A 179 -5.11 -10.58 4.82
CA ILE A 179 -4.65 -10.29 3.47
C ILE A 179 -3.14 -10.05 3.55
N PRO A 180 -2.31 -11.07 3.22
CA PRO A 180 -0.86 -10.96 3.16
C PRO A 180 -0.41 -9.87 2.18
N TYR A 181 0.76 -9.27 2.46
CA TYR A 181 1.39 -8.30 1.56
C TYR A 181 1.48 -8.81 0.11
N THR A 182 1.78 -10.08 -0.10
CA THR A 182 1.89 -10.69 -1.45
C THR A 182 0.56 -10.68 -2.22
N VAL A 183 -0.58 -10.67 -1.53
CA VAL A 183 -1.91 -10.57 -2.15
C VAL A 183 -2.20 -9.11 -2.53
N TRP A 184 -1.87 -8.15 -1.67
CA TRP A 184 -1.89 -6.71 -2.01
C TRP A 184 -0.99 -6.41 -3.21
N GLU A 185 0.20 -7.01 -3.23
CA GLU A 185 1.18 -6.85 -4.31
C GLU A 185 0.66 -7.38 -5.64
N LYS A 186 -0.05 -8.52 -5.61
CA LYS A 186 -0.72 -9.07 -6.80
C LYS A 186 -1.83 -8.14 -7.29
N ALA A 187 -2.63 -7.58 -6.38
CA ALA A 187 -3.72 -6.66 -6.70
C ALA A 187 -3.23 -5.31 -7.26
N ALA A 188 -2.12 -4.78 -6.74
CA ALA A 188 -1.50 -3.54 -7.25
C ALA A 188 -0.90 -3.68 -8.66
N GLY A 189 -0.71 -4.91 -9.15
CA GLY A 189 -0.17 -5.18 -10.47
C GLY A 189 1.36 -5.14 -10.54
N LYS A 190 1.87 -4.98 -11.76
CA LYS A 190 3.28 -5.32 -12.11
C LYS A 190 4.29 -4.18 -11.90
N LEU A 191 3.83 -2.99 -11.55
CA LEU A 191 4.65 -1.78 -11.40
C LEU A 191 4.34 -1.13 -10.07
N VAL A 192 5.35 -0.50 -9.47
CA VAL A 192 5.22 0.41 -8.33
C VAL A 192 5.53 1.81 -8.80
N PHE A 193 4.69 2.77 -8.42
CA PHE A 193 4.83 4.17 -8.78
C PHE A 193 5.18 5.01 -7.54
N GLU A 194 6.21 5.84 -7.66
CA GLU A 194 6.57 6.87 -6.69
C GLU A 194 6.45 8.24 -7.36
N PRO A 195 5.23 8.79 -7.42
CA PRO A 195 5.00 10.08 -8.05
C PRO A 195 5.47 11.23 -7.15
N GLN A 196 5.82 12.35 -7.80
CA GLN A 196 6.04 13.63 -7.13
C GLN A 196 4.75 14.16 -6.50
N PHE A 197 3.61 13.92 -7.17
CA PHE A 197 2.30 14.38 -6.75
C PHE A 197 1.39 13.18 -6.50
N SER A 198 0.80 13.11 -5.32
CA SER A 198 0.01 11.96 -4.89
C SER A 198 -1.34 11.83 -5.62
N GLU A 199 -1.79 12.91 -6.26
CA GLU A 199 -3.00 12.92 -7.09
C GLU A 199 -2.80 12.34 -8.50
N ASP A 200 -1.56 12.10 -8.93
CA ASP A 200 -1.28 11.53 -10.24
C ASP A 200 -1.64 10.03 -10.27
N ARG A 201 -2.24 9.57 -11.37
CA ARG A 201 -2.65 8.16 -11.56
C ARG A 201 -1.91 7.52 -12.72
N PHE A 202 -1.69 6.21 -12.60
CA PHE A 202 -0.90 5.43 -13.55
C PHE A 202 -1.67 4.18 -13.96
N LEU A 203 -1.95 4.05 -15.25
CA LEU A 203 -2.79 2.97 -15.79
C LEU A 203 -2.02 2.22 -16.87
N LEU A 204 -1.75 0.92 -16.66
CA LEU A 204 -1.11 0.07 -17.66
C LEU A 204 -2.16 -0.82 -18.33
N LYS A 205 -2.42 -0.60 -19.62
CA LYS A 205 -3.35 -1.40 -20.42
C LYS A 205 -2.78 -1.69 -21.81
N ASP A 206 -2.77 -2.95 -22.20
CA ASP A 206 -2.33 -3.42 -23.53
C ASP A 206 -0.92 -2.92 -23.97
N GLY A 207 -0.04 -2.71 -22.98
CA GLY A 207 1.31 -2.17 -23.17
C GLY A 207 1.40 -0.66 -23.28
N THR A 208 0.30 0.07 -23.05
CA THR A 208 0.28 1.52 -22.91
C THR A 208 0.23 1.90 -21.43
N LEU A 209 1.24 2.62 -20.96
CA LEU A 209 1.24 3.23 -19.63
C LEU A 209 0.71 4.66 -19.76
N THR A 210 -0.49 4.90 -19.24
CA THR A 210 -1.13 6.22 -19.22
C THR A 210 -0.85 6.91 -17.89
N ILE A 211 -0.28 8.10 -17.97
CA ILE A 211 0.01 9.00 -16.86
C ILE A 211 -1.08 10.06 -16.86
N VAL A 212 -1.95 10.02 -15.86
CA VAL A 212 -3.03 10.98 -15.67
C VAL A 212 -2.60 11.98 -14.62
N SER A 213 -2.40 13.24 -15.01
CA SER A 213 -1.94 14.29 -14.11
C SER A 213 -2.72 15.57 -14.29
N ARG A 214 -3.22 16.13 -13.19
CA ARG A 214 -3.97 17.40 -13.19
C ARG A 214 -3.07 18.61 -13.46
N ARG A 215 -1.79 18.53 -13.10
CA ARG A 215 -0.87 19.67 -13.13
C ARG A 215 -0.25 19.93 -14.48
N GLY A 216 -0.21 18.93 -15.37
CA GLY A 216 0.52 19.01 -16.64
C GLY A 216 2.04 19.04 -16.49
N VAL A 217 2.55 18.95 -15.25
CA VAL A 217 3.97 18.85 -14.91
C VAL A 217 4.12 17.87 -13.76
N GLY A 218 5.17 17.06 -13.80
CA GLY A 218 5.48 16.16 -12.70
C GLY A 218 6.63 15.23 -12.98
N GLN A 219 6.91 14.41 -11.97
CA GLN A 219 7.89 13.34 -12.04
C GLN A 219 7.29 12.06 -11.44
N VAL A 220 7.64 10.91 -11.98
CA VAL A 220 7.37 9.61 -11.36
C VAL A 220 8.60 8.72 -11.48
N LYS A 221 8.94 8.06 -10.38
CA LYS A 221 9.87 6.92 -10.39
C LYS A 221 9.04 5.63 -10.46
N ILE A 222 9.37 4.76 -11.40
CA ILE A 222 8.66 3.51 -11.64
C ILE A 222 9.62 2.35 -11.46
N THR A 223 9.21 1.35 -10.69
CA THR A 223 9.96 0.10 -10.52
C THR A 223 9.07 -1.10 -10.80
N PRO A 224 9.60 -2.21 -11.33
CA PRO A 224 8.82 -3.43 -11.49
C PRO A 224 8.60 -4.07 -10.12
N THR A 225 7.39 -4.54 -9.87
CA THR A 225 7.02 -5.14 -8.58
C THR A 225 7.93 -6.34 -8.26
N ASN A 226 8.13 -7.26 -9.21
CA ASN A 226 8.91 -8.49 -8.98
C ASN A 226 10.24 -8.49 -9.73
N GLY A 227 10.88 -7.31 -9.90
CA GLY A 227 12.13 -7.18 -10.64
C GLY A 227 12.01 -7.38 -12.16
N LYS A 228 10.82 -7.74 -12.67
CA LYS A 228 10.54 -7.97 -14.08
C LYS A 228 9.55 -6.94 -14.60
N TRP A 229 9.98 -6.16 -15.59
CA TRP A 229 9.09 -5.20 -16.25
C TRP A 229 7.99 -5.92 -17.04
N PRO A 230 6.73 -5.46 -16.95
CA PRO A 230 5.74 -5.77 -17.96
C PRO A 230 6.16 -5.15 -19.30
N ILE A 231 5.53 -5.61 -20.38
CA ILE A 231 5.70 -4.97 -21.68
C ILE A 231 5.08 -3.57 -21.61
N ILE A 232 5.91 -2.54 -21.74
CA ILE A 232 5.49 -1.15 -21.93
C ILE A 232 6.03 -0.69 -23.29
N LYS A 233 5.11 -0.51 -24.23
CA LYS A 233 5.39 -0.08 -25.61
C LYS A 233 5.27 1.42 -25.74
N THR A 234 4.30 2.01 -25.04
CA THR A 234 3.91 3.40 -25.26
C THR A 234 3.61 4.07 -23.93
N LEU A 235 4.06 5.31 -23.78
CA LEU A 235 3.61 6.22 -22.72
C LEU A 235 2.56 7.16 -23.30
N ARG A 236 1.48 7.38 -22.55
CA ARG A 236 0.44 8.34 -22.87
C ARG A 236 0.25 9.31 -21.70
N PHE A 237 -0.03 10.57 -21.98
CA PHE A 237 -0.20 11.61 -20.97
C PHE A 237 -1.57 12.28 -21.11
N GLU A 238 -2.36 12.27 -20.04
CA GLU A 238 -3.74 12.74 -20.04
C GLU A 238 -4.04 13.62 -18.82
N TYR A 239 -5.00 14.51 -18.96
CA TYR A 239 -5.66 15.21 -17.86
C TYR A 239 -6.79 14.33 -17.28
N PRO A 240 -7.25 14.58 -16.03
CA PRO A 240 -8.32 13.79 -15.41
C PRO A 240 -9.64 13.75 -16.17
N ASP A 241 -9.89 14.70 -17.08
CA ASP A 241 -11.08 14.76 -17.94
C ASP A 241 -10.92 13.95 -19.24
N GLY A 242 -9.85 13.17 -19.38
CA GLY A 242 -9.52 12.35 -20.55
C GLY A 242 -8.92 13.15 -21.71
N ARG A 243 -8.76 14.47 -21.60
CA ARG A 243 -8.04 15.24 -22.63
C ARG A 243 -6.56 14.89 -22.59
N GLY A 244 -6.00 14.58 -23.75
CA GLY A 244 -4.56 14.36 -23.89
C GLY A 244 -3.73 15.62 -23.68
N MET A 245 -2.55 15.49 -23.06
CA MET A 245 -1.52 16.52 -23.08
C MET A 245 -0.95 16.61 -24.50
N LYS A 246 -1.01 17.81 -25.10
CA LYS A 246 -0.78 17.99 -26.55
C LYS A 246 0.65 18.42 -26.88
N ARG A 247 1.42 18.97 -25.92
CA ARG A 247 2.73 19.57 -26.18
C ARG A 247 3.68 19.32 -25.00
N LEU A 248 4.24 18.11 -24.90
CA LEU A 248 5.20 17.72 -23.86
C LEU A 248 6.62 18.30 -24.09
N GLU A 249 6.80 19.61 -23.93
CA GLU A 249 8.09 20.29 -24.18
C GLU A 249 9.24 19.86 -23.25
N GLY A 250 8.91 19.31 -22.08
CA GLY A 250 9.89 18.93 -21.05
C GLY A 250 10.01 17.44 -20.75
N LEU A 251 9.62 16.55 -21.68
CA LEU A 251 9.68 15.11 -21.43
C LEU A 251 11.13 14.60 -21.34
N ARG A 252 11.46 13.96 -20.22
CA ARG A 252 12.74 13.28 -19.99
C ARG A 252 12.49 11.89 -19.44
N LEU A 253 13.12 10.89 -20.04
CA LEU A 253 13.08 9.51 -19.59
C LEU A 253 14.49 9.11 -19.17
N LYS A 254 14.63 8.64 -17.94
CA LYS A 254 15.91 8.18 -17.39
C LYS A 254 15.72 6.79 -16.82
N THR A 255 16.64 5.90 -17.16
CA THR A 255 16.82 4.64 -16.44
C THR A 255 18.14 4.72 -15.68
N ASP A 256 18.50 3.71 -14.88
CA ASP A 256 19.83 3.65 -14.25
C ASP A 256 20.97 3.43 -15.26
N SER A 257 20.68 3.36 -16.57
CA SER A 257 21.71 3.45 -17.61
C SER A 257 22.29 4.87 -17.65
N PRO A 258 23.62 5.03 -17.79
CA PRO A 258 24.27 6.36 -17.82
C PRO A 258 23.77 7.26 -18.97
N ASN A 259 23.12 6.70 -19.98
CA ASN A 259 22.52 7.46 -21.07
C ASN A 259 21.04 7.74 -20.78
N ALA A 260 20.71 9.02 -20.56
CA ALA A 260 19.33 9.48 -20.57
C ALA A 260 18.70 9.23 -21.95
N TYR A 261 17.48 8.69 -21.97
CA TYR A 261 16.76 8.44 -23.20
C TYR A 261 15.90 9.66 -23.55
N ASN A 262 16.32 10.38 -24.58
CA ASN A 262 15.57 11.50 -25.13
C ASN A 262 14.74 11.03 -26.32
N SER A 263 13.55 10.47 -26.07
CA SER A 263 12.55 10.34 -27.13
C SER A 263 11.81 11.66 -27.31
N LEU A 264 11.84 12.20 -28.53
CA LEU A 264 10.95 13.28 -28.89
C LEU A 264 9.50 12.78 -28.87
N PRO A 265 8.60 13.42 -28.12
CA PRO A 265 7.19 13.08 -28.15
C PRO A 265 6.65 13.24 -29.57
N ARG A 266 5.89 12.25 -30.07
CA ARG A 266 5.26 12.35 -31.40
C ARG A 266 3.79 12.72 -31.23
N PRO A 267 3.30 13.78 -31.91
CA PRO A 267 1.87 14.10 -31.87
C PRO A 267 1.08 12.96 -32.52
N VAL A 268 0.07 12.45 -31.81
CA VAL A 268 -0.97 11.60 -32.40
C VAL A 268 -2.07 12.52 -32.91
N LYS A 269 -2.55 12.29 -34.13
CA LYS A 269 -3.60 13.11 -34.75
C LYS A 269 -4.81 13.21 -33.80
N ASP A 270 -5.22 14.44 -33.49
CA ASP A 270 -6.40 14.78 -32.68
C ASP A 270 -6.51 14.15 -31.27
N SER A 271 -5.40 13.65 -30.68
CA SER A 271 -5.38 12.99 -29.36
C SER A 271 -4.04 13.19 -28.61
N ALA A 272 -3.94 12.62 -27.40
CA ALA A 272 -2.78 12.73 -26.50
C ALA A 272 -1.45 12.47 -27.20
N VAL A 273 -0.38 13.12 -26.74
CA VAL A 273 0.98 12.79 -27.16
C VAL A 273 1.33 11.38 -26.69
N GLU A 274 1.82 10.56 -27.63
CA GLU A 274 2.32 9.22 -27.34
C GLU A 274 3.83 9.17 -27.52
N VAL A 275 4.48 8.44 -26.61
CA VAL A 275 5.92 8.24 -26.63
C VAL A 275 6.21 6.75 -26.67
N ASN A 276 6.70 6.30 -27.82
CA ASN A 276 7.09 4.90 -28.00
C ASN A 276 8.39 4.63 -27.25
N LEU A 277 8.37 3.60 -26.42
CA LEU A 277 9.55 3.09 -25.73
C LEU A 277 10.24 2.04 -26.60
N PRO A 278 11.57 2.05 -26.72
CA PRO A 278 12.32 0.98 -27.35
C PRO A 278 12.04 -0.35 -26.64
N PRO A 279 11.83 -1.46 -27.37
CA PRO A 279 11.50 -2.76 -26.75
C PRO A 279 12.51 -3.25 -25.71
N LYS A 280 13.77 -2.81 -25.81
CA LYS A 280 14.86 -3.22 -24.91
C LYS A 280 15.15 -2.23 -23.78
N LEU A 281 14.52 -1.05 -23.77
CA LEU A 281 14.85 0.03 -22.82
C LEU A 281 14.74 -0.43 -21.36
N LEU A 282 13.71 -1.24 -21.07
CA LEU A 282 13.37 -1.65 -19.71
C LEU A 282 13.85 -3.06 -19.37
N LEU A 283 14.34 -3.85 -20.33
CA LEU A 283 14.68 -5.27 -20.11
C LEU A 283 15.71 -5.49 -18.98
N SER A 284 16.63 -4.54 -18.80
CA SER A 284 17.67 -4.58 -17.76
C SER A 284 17.66 -3.36 -16.84
N ALA A 285 16.66 -2.49 -16.96
CA ALA A 285 16.56 -1.30 -16.12
C ALA A 285 15.97 -1.70 -14.76
N PRO A 286 16.57 -1.36 -13.62
CA PRO A 286 15.92 -1.55 -12.31
C PRO A 286 14.81 -0.50 -12.07
N VAL A 287 14.88 0.65 -12.73
CA VAL A 287 14.00 1.80 -12.54
C VAL A 287 13.80 2.59 -13.84
N LEU A 288 12.64 3.24 -13.97
CA LEU A 288 12.35 4.25 -14.97
C LEU A 288 11.88 5.53 -14.26
N ASP A 289 12.66 6.60 -14.37
CA ASP A 289 12.28 7.94 -13.98
C ASP A 289 11.71 8.69 -15.20
N ILE A 290 10.49 9.20 -15.06
CA ILE A 290 9.80 10.00 -16.06
C ILE A 290 9.60 11.39 -15.49
N HIS A 291 10.01 12.41 -16.22
CA HIS A 291 9.68 13.81 -15.93
C HIS A 291 8.96 14.40 -17.13
N TRP A 292 7.86 15.11 -16.93
CA TRP A 292 7.08 15.72 -18.01
C TRP A 292 6.71 17.17 -17.70
N VAL A 293 6.55 17.96 -18.77
CA VAL A 293 6.03 19.34 -18.74
C VAL A 293 5.21 19.54 -20.01
N ASP A 294 3.93 19.88 -19.89
CA ASP A 294 3.05 20.29 -20.99
C ASP A 294 3.11 21.82 -21.17
N PHE A 295 3.20 22.29 -22.42
CA PHE A 295 3.47 23.69 -22.82
C PHE A 295 2.60 24.76 -22.15
N TYR A 296 1.36 24.42 -21.77
CA TYR A 296 0.40 25.39 -21.24
C TYR A 296 0.57 25.68 -19.74
N ARG A 297 1.73 25.32 -19.15
CA ARG A 297 2.03 25.49 -17.72
C ARG A 297 3.46 25.94 -17.47
#